data_AF-A0A7S0L3L9-F1
#
_entry.id   AF-A0A7S0L3L9-F1
#
_cell.length_a   1.000
_cell.length_b   1.000
_cell.length_c   1.000
_cell.angle_alpha   90.00
_cell.angle_beta   90.00
_cell.angle_gamma   90.00
#
_symmetry.space_group_name_H-M   'P 1'
#
loop_
_entity.id
_entity.type
_entity.pdbx_description
1 polymer ?
#
loop_
_entity_poly.entity_id
_entity_poly.type
_entity_poly.pdbx_seq_one_letter_code
_entity_poly.pdbx_strand_id
1 'polypeptide(L)'
;GKPTMLDESRDVLTRTASFSFVAFILTIAVSQAFVWDSVGAEIGIWEFNPAKCTGLGASTLLPLEEVLWLFHHVVKAALWQLKMGDWRLTAAPEAPPMPMQPQARAAGNMLLLGVWVAGVCTLAGDADSAKCLGLIASFFAPVFAIVFNLGARYWRSHWRLFVSGWLPPGVWTVVIDCVGQQQGVWSFPPRYLTGISTLPDGLLKLDIAAVYLVSTFSVTATGAIILAASSEFAEVRKEAAASRSGVPVGEETLWDLGLFIFYGAAPRLTTRVAELMKPMVQPASSAWRSLSTDPADVISLAAPSSQAALSPSTRVTADKG
;
A
#
# COMPACT_ATOMS: atom_id res chain seq x y z
N GLY A 1 19.39 -14.23 5.52
CA GLY A 1 18.69 -15.26 4.72
C GLY A 1 18.65 -14.84 3.27
N LYS A 2 18.25 -15.75 2.38
CA LYS A 2 17.94 -15.42 0.98
C LYS A 2 16.74 -14.44 0.95
N PRO A 3 16.63 -13.53 -0.03
CA PRO A 3 15.43 -12.69 -0.20
C PRO A 3 14.19 -13.58 -0.35
N THR A 4 13.03 -13.19 0.19
CA THR A 4 11.80 -14.02 0.17
C THR A 4 11.46 -14.54 -1.23
N MET A 5 11.62 -13.72 -2.28
CA MET A 5 11.38 -14.14 -3.67
C MET A 5 12.24 -15.33 -4.12
N LEU A 6 13.47 -15.44 -3.60
CA LEU A 6 14.48 -16.42 -3.97
C LEU A 6 14.64 -17.55 -2.94
N ASP A 7 13.87 -17.50 -1.86
CA ASP A 7 13.93 -18.48 -0.78
C ASP A 7 12.94 -19.62 -1.03
N GLU A 8 13.42 -20.74 -1.56
CA GLU A 8 12.61 -21.92 -1.87
C GLU A 8 11.97 -22.58 -0.65
N SER A 9 12.44 -22.25 0.56
CA SER A 9 11.81 -22.72 1.81
C SER A 9 10.53 -21.98 2.17
N ARG A 10 10.25 -20.85 1.50
CA ARG A 10 9.04 -20.06 1.72
C ARG A 10 7.86 -20.63 0.95
N ASP A 11 6.67 -20.41 1.51
CA ASP A 11 5.40 -20.71 0.89
C ASP A 11 5.32 -20.18 -0.55
N VAL A 12 4.94 -21.05 -1.49
CA VAL A 12 4.93 -20.77 -2.93
C VAL A 12 4.03 -19.57 -3.25
N LEU A 13 2.86 -19.48 -2.61
CA LEU A 13 1.94 -18.36 -2.83
C LEU A 13 2.56 -17.03 -2.39
N THR A 14 3.25 -16.98 -1.26
CA THR A 14 3.95 -15.79 -0.77
C THR A 14 5.06 -15.33 -1.74
N ARG A 15 5.82 -16.27 -2.29
CA ARG A 15 6.85 -15.98 -3.31
C ARG A 15 6.21 -15.42 -4.57
N THR A 16 5.19 -16.09 -5.09
CA THR A 16 4.45 -15.67 -6.28
C THR A 16 3.82 -14.30 -6.08
N ALA A 17 3.20 -14.04 -4.92
CA ALA A 17 2.63 -12.74 -4.58
C ALA A 17 3.68 -11.62 -4.58
N SER A 18 4.91 -11.90 -4.14
CA SER A 18 6.01 -10.94 -4.17
C SER A 18 6.44 -10.60 -5.60
N PHE A 19 6.55 -11.60 -6.49
CA PHE A 19 6.82 -11.37 -7.93
C PHE A 19 5.67 -10.62 -8.61
N SER A 20 4.42 -11.02 -8.34
CA SER A 20 3.23 -10.38 -8.90
C SER A 20 3.10 -8.93 -8.43
N PHE A 21 3.44 -8.63 -7.17
CA PHE A 21 3.50 -7.25 -6.68
C PHE A 21 4.46 -6.40 -7.52
N VAL A 22 5.70 -6.87 -7.73
CA VAL A 22 6.70 -6.13 -8.51
C VAL A 22 6.22 -5.93 -9.95
N ALA A 23 5.73 -6.98 -10.60
CA ALA A 23 5.22 -6.89 -11.97
C ALA A 23 4.00 -5.95 -12.09
N PHE A 24 3.06 -6.04 -11.15
CA PHE A 24 1.88 -5.19 -11.09
C PHE A 24 2.25 -3.72 -10.91
N ILE A 25 3.11 -3.42 -9.93
CA ILE A 25 3.53 -2.05 -9.65
C ILE A 25 4.39 -1.47 -10.76
N LEU A 26 5.28 -2.26 -11.37
CA LEU A 26 6.05 -1.76 -12.52
C LEU A 26 5.14 -1.39 -13.68
N THR A 27 4.09 -2.17 -13.93
CA THR A 27 3.12 -1.83 -14.97
C THR A 27 2.31 -0.59 -14.59
N ILE A 28 1.60 -0.64 -13.47
CA ILE A 28 0.61 0.37 -13.13
C ILE A 28 1.25 1.67 -12.65
N ALA A 29 2.26 1.60 -11.77
CA ALA A 29 2.89 2.80 -11.22
C ALA A 29 3.71 3.53 -12.28
N VAL A 30 4.43 2.84 -13.17
CA VAL A 30 5.17 3.52 -14.25
C VAL A 30 4.21 4.11 -15.27
N SER A 31 3.14 3.40 -15.66
CA SER A 31 2.12 3.98 -16.57
C SER A 31 1.44 5.20 -15.96
N GLN A 32 1.02 5.15 -14.69
CA GLN A 32 0.45 6.30 -14.01
C GLN A 32 1.46 7.43 -13.89
N ALA A 33 2.70 7.11 -13.52
CA ALA A 33 3.80 8.06 -13.38
C ALA A 33 4.09 8.78 -14.70
N PHE A 34 4.10 8.06 -15.81
CA PHE A 34 4.29 8.64 -17.13
C PHE A 34 3.16 9.61 -17.50
N VAL A 35 1.89 9.28 -17.19
CA VAL A 35 0.74 10.14 -17.50
C VAL A 35 0.79 11.44 -16.69
N TRP A 36 0.90 11.36 -15.36
CA TRP A 36 0.84 12.57 -14.54
C TRP A 36 2.11 13.43 -14.71
N ASP A 37 3.27 12.82 -14.94
CA ASP A 37 4.51 13.55 -15.27
C ASP A 37 4.37 14.32 -16.58
N SER A 38 3.76 13.69 -17.59
CA SER A 38 3.50 14.34 -18.88
C SER A 38 2.53 15.52 -18.71
N VAL A 39 1.47 15.37 -17.92
CA VAL A 39 0.52 16.45 -17.63
C VAL A 39 1.20 17.61 -16.92
N GLY A 40 2.01 17.36 -15.89
CA GLY A 40 2.69 18.45 -15.19
C GLY A 40 3.77 19.11 -16.03
N ALA A 41 4.45 18.37 -16.93
CA ALA A 41 5.37 18.94 -17.91
C ALA A 41 4.64 19.83 -18.92
N GLU A 42 3.46 19.40 -19.40
CA GLU A 42 2.61 20.18 -20.32
C GLU A 42 2.14 21.51 -19.69
N ILE A 43 1.78 21.49 -18.41
CA ILE A 43 1.41 22.68 -17.65
C ILE A 43 2.65 23.56 -17.35
N GLY A 44 3.86 22.97 -17.36
CA GLY A 44 5.12 23.62 -17.01
C GLY A 44 5.43 23.63 -15.51
N ILE A 45 4.81 22.74 -14.73
CA ILE A 45 5.06 22.60 -13.28
C ILE A 45 6.50 22.14 -13.02
N TRP A 46 7.05 21.32 -13.92
CA TRP A 46 8.47 21.01 -13.97
C TRP A 46 8.99 21.16 -15.40
N GLU A 47 10.19 21.69 -15.50
CA GLU A 47 10.89 21.96 -16.75
C GLU A 47 12.22 21.20 -16.76
N PHE A 48 12.54 20.56 -17.89
CA PHE A 48 13.76 19.79 -18.07
C PHE A 48 14.80 20.60 -18.84
N ASN A 49 16.07 20.50 -18.44
CA ASN A 49 17.15 21.22 -19.10
C ASN A 49 17.58 20.49 -20.37
N PRO A 50 17.38 21.08 -21.57
CA PRO A 50 17.72 20.42 -22.84
C PRO A 50 19.23 20.20 -23.03
N ALA A 51 20.09 20.90 -22.28
CA ALA A 51 21.54 20.68 -22.30
C ALA A 51 21.99 19.49 -21.44
N LYS A 52 21.12 18.94 -20.60
CA LYS A 52 21.42 17.84 -19.67
C LYS A 52 20.54 16.61 -19.85
N CYS A 53 19.45 16.74 -20.60
CA CYS A 53 18.48 15.71 -20.83
C CYS A 53 18.38 15.36 -22.32
N THR A 54 18.21 14.08 -22.61
CA THR A 54 18.00 13.54 -23.93
C THR A 54 16.52 13.63 -24.28
N GLY A 55 16.16 14.63 -25.08
CA GLY A 55 14.80 14.74 -25.62
C GLY A 55 14.48 13.57 -26.56
N LEU A 56 13.32 12.95 -26.36
CA LEU A 56 12.83 11.84 -27.18
C LEU A 56 12.00 12.32 -28.40
N GLY A 57 12.07 13.61 -28.72
CA GLY A 57 11.32 14.24 -29.81
C GLY A 57 9.80 14.23 -29.57
N ALA A 58 9.01 14.18 -30.65
CA ALA A 58 7.54 14.22 -30.59
C ALA A 58 6.89 12.99 -29.92
N SER A 59 7.68 11.97 -29.56
CA SER A 59 7.16 10.71 -29.01
C SER A 59 6.75 10.81 -27.55
N THR A 60 7.30 11.78 -26.79
CA THR A 60 7.01 11.97 -25.38
C THR A 60 7.36 13.39 -24.92
N LEU A 61 6.59 13.94 -23.98
CA LEU A 61 6.90 15.21 -23.31
C LEU A 61 8.07 15.10 -22.31
N LEU A 62 8.38 13.87 -21.90
CA LEU A 62 9.43 13.56 -20.94
C LEU A 62 10.73 13.18 -21.65
N PRO A 63 11.89 13.65 -21.15
CA PRO A 63 13.18 13.18 -21.63
C PRO A 63 13.44 11.73 -21.21
N LEU A 64 14.40 11.07 -21.87
CA LEU A 64 14.77 9.68 -21.58
C LEU A 64 15.16 9.49 -20.11
N GLU A 65 15.88 10.44 -19.53
CA GLU A 65 16.35 10.40 -18.14
C GLU A 65 15.18 10.38 -17.17
N GLU A 66 14.09 11.10 -17.46
CA GLU A 66 12.89 11.09 -16.63
C GLU A 66 12.19 9.73 -16.71
N VAL A 67 12.05 9.16 -17.91
CA VAL A 67 11.47 7.83 -18.08
C VAL A 67 12.28 6.79 -17.30
N LEU A 68 13.61 6.82 -17.41
CA LEU A 68 14.51 5.94 -16.66
C LEU A 68 14.40 6.17 -15.14
N TRP A 69 14.25 7.42 -14.72
CA TRP A 69 14.03 7.79 -13.32
C TRP A 69 12.72 7.20 -12.77
N LEU A 70 11.63 7.25 -13.54
CA LEU A 70 10.36 6.62 -13.16
C LEU A 70 10.53 5.12 -12.88
N PHE A 71 11.19 4.39 -13.80
CA PHE A 71 11.48 2.97 -13.58
C PHE A 71 12.38 2.77 -12.36
N HIS A 72 13.47 3.53 -12.25
CA HIS A 72 14.40 3.41 -11.14
C HIS A 72 13.71 3.62 -9.78
N HIS A 73 12.91 4.68 -9.66
CA HIS A 73 12.18 5.01 -8.44
C HIS A 73 11.20 3.89 -8.06
N VAL A 74 10.38 3.44 -9.01
CA VAL A 74 9.38 2.38 -8.78
C VAL A 74 10.04 1.05 -8.40
N VAL A 75 11.07 0.62 -9.15
CA VAL A 75 11.83 -0.61 -8.83
C VAL A 75 12.44 -0.52 -7.44
N LYS A 76 13.12 0.57 -7.13
CA LYS A 76 13.77 0.78 -5.83
C LYS A 76 12.75 0.73 -4.68
N ALA A 77 11.63 1.45 -4.82
CA ALA A 77 10.58 1.47 -3.80
C ALA A 77 9.95 0.09 -3.59
N ALA A 78 9.66 -0.64 -4.67
CA ALA A 78 9.10 -1.99 -4.58
C ALA A 78 10.08 -2.99 -3.94
N LEU A 79 11.34 -3.01 -4.37
CA LEU A 79 12.36 -3.89 -3.79
C LEU A 79 12.66 -3.54 -2.32
N TRP A 80 12.68 -2.25 -1.98
CA TRP A 80 12.80 -1.80 -0.59
C TRP A 80 11.63 -2.29 0.26
N GLN A 81 10.40 -2.18 -0.25
CA GLN A 81 9.21 -2.66 0.45
C GLN A 81 9.27 -4.16 0.73
N LEU A 82 9.70 -4.97 -0.25
CA LEU A 82 9.93 -6.40 -0.06
C LEU A 82 11.00 -6.67 0.99
N LYS A 83 12.10 -5.91 0.95
CA LYS A 83 13.17 -6.01 1.96
C LYS A 83 12.66 -5.68 3.36
N MET A 84 11.77 -4.69 3.49
CA MET A 84 11.12 -4.38 4.76
C MET A 84 10.13 -5.48 5.17
N GLY A 85 9.47 -6.18 4.24
CA GLY A 85 8.67 -7.37 4.57
C GLY A 85 9.48 -8.49 5.24
N ASP A 86 10.74 -8.63 4.87
CA ASP A 86 11.65 -9.66 5.41
C ASP A 86 12.28 -9.29 6.76
N TRP A 87 12.16 -8.02 7.17
CA TRP A 87 12.88 -7.54 8.34
C TRP A 87 12.09 -7.77 9.63
N ARG A 88 12.73 -8.36 10.64
CA ARG A 88 12.08 -8.63 11.93
C ARG A 88 11.58 -7.36 12.65
N LEU A 89 12.23 -6.21 12.42
CA LEU A 89 11.85 -4.93 13.02
C LEU A 89 10.58 -4.32 12.41
N THR A 90 10.02 -4.90 11.38
CA THR A 90 8.79 -4.45 10.71
C THR A 90 7.70 -5.51 10.76
N ALA A 91 7.98 -6.66 11.38
CA ALA A 91 6.98 -7.67 11.69
C ALA A 91 5.82 -7.05 12.48
N ALA A 92 4.61 -7.50 12.16
CA ALA A 92 3.40 -7.08 12.86
C ALA A 92 3.59 -7.27 14.38
N PRO A 93 3.18 -6.30 15.22
CA PRO A 93 2.94 -6.58 16.63
C PRO A 93 1.94 -7.73 16.75
N GLU A 94 1.94 -8.43 17.88
CA GLU A 94 1.02 -9.57 18.15
C GLU A 94 -0.48 -9.20 18.09
N ALA A 95 -0.82 -7.92 17.88
CA ALA A 95 -2.18 -7.47 17.74
C ALA A 95 -2.80 -8.01 16.43
N PRO A 96 -3.95 -8.71 16.50
CA PRO A 96 -4.60 -9.24 15.32
C PRO A 96 -5.04 -8.11 14.37
N PRO A 97 -5.01 -8.33 13.05
CA PRO A 97 -5.57 -7.39 12.08
C PRO A 97 -7.05 -7.12 12.39
N MET A 98 -7.40 -5.84 12.48
CA MET A 98 -8.76 -5.40 12.85
C MET A 98 -9.32 -4.51 11.75
N PRO A 99 -10.53 -4.78 11.23
CA PRO A 99 -11.17 -3.91 10.27
C PRO A 99 -11.32 -2.48 10.82
N MET A 100 -11.09 -1.49 9.98
CA MET A 100 -11.38 -0.10 10.34
C MET A 100 -12.87 0.10 10.61
N GLN A 101 -13.20 0.88 11.62
CA GLN A 101 -14.58 1.24 11.92
C GLN A 101 -15.24 1.92 10.69
N PRO A 102 -16.52 1.61 10.38
CA PRO A 102 -17.20 2.18 9.22
C PRO A 102 -17.20 3.71 9.17
N GLN A 103 -17.32 4.37 10.33
CA GLN A 103 -17.30 5.83 10.44
C GLN A 103 -15.94 6.42 10.08
N ALA A 104 -14.85 5.85 10.62
CA ALA A 104 -13.49 6.28 10.29
C ALA A 104 -13.18 6.07 8.80
N ARG A 105 -13.65 4.96 8.25
CA ARG A 105 -13.52 4.66 6.82
C ARG A 105 -14.31 5.64 5.94
N ALA A 106 -15.54 5.96 6.31
CA ALA A 106 -16.34 6.96 5.62
C ALA A 106 -15.69 8.35 5.69
N ALA A 107 -15.21 8.76 6.86
CA ALA A 107 -14.51 10.02 7.06
C ALA A 107 -13.25 10.12 6.20
N GLY A 108 -12.43 9.06 6.15
CA GLY A 108 -11.24 9.01 5.30
C GLY A 108 -11.58 9.12 3.80
N ASN A 109 -12.63 8.42 3.35
CA ASN A 109 -13.10 8.52 1.96
C ASN A 109 -13.63 9.92 1.62
N MET A 110 -14.38 10.54 2.53
CA MET A 110 -14.88 11.92 2.35
C MET A 110 -13.74 12.93 2.31
N LEU A 111 -12.72 12.76 3.16
CA LEU A 111 -11.51 13.58 3.13
C LEU A 111 -10.79 13.45 1.79
N LEU A 112 -10.54 12.22 1.33
CA LEU A 112 -9.86 11.97 0.06
C LEU A 112 -10.66 12.47 -1.15
N LEU A 113 -11.99 12.35 -1.11
CA LEU A 113 -12.87 12.96 -2.10
C LEU A 113 -12.74 14.49 -2.10
N GLY A 114 -12.75 15.12 -0.91
CA GLY A 114 -12.55 16.56 -0.78
C GLY A 114 -11.20 17.02 -1.31
N VAL A 115 -10.13 16.29 -1.00
CA VAL A 115 -8.77 16.54 -1.54
C VAL A 115 -8.76 16.40 -3.05
N TRP A 116 -9.38 15.36 -3.61
CA TRP A 116 -9.49 15.18 -5.05
C TRP A 116 -10.24 16.33 -5.73
N VAL A 117 -11.42 16.69 -5.23
CA VAL A 117 -12.22 17.82 -5.75
C VAL A 117 -11.42 19.12 -5.68
N ALA A 118 -10.78 19.41 -4.56
CA ALA A 118 -9.93 20.58 -4.40
C ALA A 118 -8.77 20.57 -5.41
N GLY A 119 -8.16 19.41 -5.65
CA GLY A 119 -7.12 19.22 -6.65
C GLY A 119 -7.59 19.58 -8.05
N VAL A 120 -8.72 19.03 -8.48
CA VAL A 120 -9.31 19.27 -9.80
C VAL A 120 -9.71 20.74 -9.95
N CYS A 121 -10.35 21.33 -8.94
CA CYS A 121 -10.71 22.75 -8.94
C CYS A 121 -9.48 23.65 -9.04
N THR A 122 -8.38 23.28 -8.37
CA THR A 122 -7.12 24.03 -8.43
C THR A 122 -6.49 23.96 -9.82
N LEU A 123 -6.51 22.79 -10.46
CA LEU A 123 -6.01 22.63 -11.84
C LEU A 123 -6.85 23.38 -12.87
N ALA A 124 -8.18 23.42 -12.67
CA ALA A 124 -9.10 24.12 -13.55
C ALA A 124 -9.15 25.64 -13.33
N GLY A 125 -8.59 26.13 -12.22
CA GLY A 125 -8.58 27.54 -11.87
C GLY A 125 -7.39 28.31 -12.45
N ASP A 126 -7.47 29.64 -12.35
CA ASP A 126 -6.44 30.56 -12.86
C ASP A 126 -5.24 30.72 -11.91
N ALA A 127 -5.35 30.22 -10.67
CA ALA A 127 -4.31 30.39 -9.66
C ALA A 127 -3.15 29.39 -9.85
N ASP A 128 -2.07 29.86 -10.47
CA ASP A 128 -0.89 29.02 -10.75
C ASP A 128 -0.20 28.50 -9.48
N SER A 129 -0.14 29.29 -8.40
CA SER A 129 0.65 29.01 -7.20
C SER A 129 0.28 27.75 -6.42
N ALA A 130 -0.86 27.13 -6.75
CA ALA A 130 -1.30 25.87 -6.14
C ALA A 130 -1.39 24.71 -7.14
N LYS A 131 -1.05 24.93 -8.42
CA LYS A 131 -1.21 23.89 -9.46
C LYS A 131 -0.37 22.65 -9.22
N CYS A 132 0.82 22.77 -8.61
CA CYS A 132 1.61 21.60 -8.22
C CYS A 132 0.86 20.71 -7.22
N LEU A 133 0.38 21.29 -6.10
CA LEU A 133 -0.43 20.56 -5.13
C LEU A 133 -1.77 20.08 -5.71
N GLY A 134 -2.37 20.87 -6.60
CA GLY A 134 -3.59 20.51 -7.31
C GLY A 134 -3.42 19.26 -8.18
N LEU A 135 -2.29 19.17 -8.88
CA LEU A 135 -1.91 18.00 -9.67
C LEU A 135 -1.72 16.76 -8.79
N ILE A 136 -0.95 16.90 -7.71
CA ILE A 136 -0.74 15.83 -6.73
C ILE A 136 -2.08 15.31 -6.20
N ALA A 137 -2.95 16.21 -5.75
CA ALA A 137 -4.24 15.86 -5.18
C ALA A 137 -5.14 15.16 -6.20
N SER A 138 -5.17 15.64 -7.45
CA SER A 138 -6.01 15.08 -8.51
C SER A 138 -5.61 13.64 -8.88
N PHE A 139 -4.31 13.34 -8.90
CA PHE A 139 -3.81 12.02 -9.28
C PHE A 139 -3.70 11.05 -8.11
N PHE A 140 -3.24 11.50 -6.94
CA PHE A 140 -2.93 10.60 -5.83
C PHE A 140 -4.09 10.41 -4.85
N ALA A 141 -5.05 11.33 -4.73
CA ALA A 141 -6.19 11.11 -3.83
C ALA A 141 -7.05 9.88 -4.23
N PRO A 142 -7.33 9.61 -5.52
CA PRO A 142 -8.01 8.37 -5.92
C PRO A 142 -7.19 7.11 -5.61
N VAL A 143 -5.88 7.15 -5.84
CA VAL A 143 -4.97 6.04 -5.52
C VAL A 143 -4.97 5.79 -4.01
N PHE A 144 -4.87 6.85 -3.22
CA PHE A 144 -4.93 6.78 -1.76
C PHE A 144 -6.27 6.29 -1.27
N ALA A 145 -7.39 6.60 -1.95
CA ALA A 145 -8.69 6.04 -1.60
C ALA A 145 -8.67 4.52 -1.78
N ILE A 146 -8.14 4.01 -2.88
CA ILE A 146 -8.00 2.56 -3.11
C ILE A 146 -7.13 1.93 -2.02
N VAL A 147 -5.93 2.46 -1.81
CA VAL A 147 -4.97 1.98 -0.81
C VAL A 147 -5.55 2.05 0.61
N PHE A 148 -6.24 3.13 0.96
CA PHE A 148 -6.88 3.32 2.25
C PHE A 148 -7.94 2.25 2.54
N ASN A 149 -8.78 1.94 1.55
CA ASN A 149 -9.84 0.94 1.67
C ASN A 149 -9.29 -0.50 1.69
N LEU A 150 -8.33 -0.84 0.82
CA LEU A 150 -7.71 -2.16 0.79
C LEU A 150 -6.82 -2.41 2.03
N GLY A 151 -6.14 -1.37 2.50
CA GLY A 151 -5.27 -1.40 3.68
C GLY A 151 -5.99 -1.23 5.01
N ALA A 152 -7.31 -0.99 5.00
CA ALA A 152 -8.09 -0.61 6.18
C ALA A 152 -7.89 -1.54 7.39
N ARG A 153 -7.68 -2.83 7.12
CA ARG A 153 -7.45 -3.88 8.12
C ARG A 153 -6.03 -3.92 8.69
N TYR A 154 -5.05 -3.39 7.95
CA TYR A 154 -3.62 -3.56 8.21
C TYR A 154 -2.92 -2.33 8.76
N TRP A 155 -3.49 -1.12 8.62
CA TRP A 155 -2.82 0.13 9.03
C TRP A 155 -2.24 0.10 10.44
N ARG A 156 -3.02 -0.40 11.42
CA ARG A 156 -2.61 -0.46 12.82
C ARG A 156 -1.67 -1.62 13.10
N SER A 157 -2.00 -2.82 12.63
CA SER A 157 -1.20 -4.03 12.90
C SER A 157 0.12 -4.05 12.12
N HIS A 158 0.25 -3.28 11.04
CA HIS A 158 1.45 -3.29 10.19
C HIS A 158 2.05 -1.88 10.02
N TRP A 159 1.75 -0.94 10.93
CA TRP A 159 2.21 0.46 10.79
C TRP A 159 3.73 0.58 10.59
N ARG A 160 4.52 -0.28 11.24
CA ARG A 160 5.99 -0.34 11.10
C ARG A 160 6.39 -0.65 9.66
N LEU A 161 5.72 -1.62 9.03
CA LEU A 161 5.95 -1.98 7.65
C LEU A 161 5.58 -0.84 6.69
N PHE A 162 4.45 -0.16 6.93
CA PHE A 162 4.06 1.00 6.12
C PHE A 162 5.07 2.15 6.24
N VAL A 163 5.46 2.51 7.47
CA VAL A 163 6.35 3.66 7.73
C VAL A 163 7.78 3.37 7.29
N SER A 164 8.35 2.22 7.65
CA SER A 164 9.72 1.84 7.25
C SER A 164 9.84 1.50 5.78
N GLY A 165 8.75 1.04 5.16
CA GLY A 165 8.63 0.88 3.72
C GLY A 165 8.64 2.20 2.97
N TRP A 166 7.93 3.20 3.50
CA TRP A 166 7.70 4.48 2.84
C TRP A 166 8.81 5.52 3.06
N LEU A 167 9.13 5.84 4.32
CA LEU A 167 9.92 7.03 4.64
C LEU A 167 11.35 6.96 4.09
N PRO A 168 12.12 5.86 4.26
CA PRO A 168 13.48 5.82 3.75
C PRO A 168 13.60 6.02 2.22
N PRO A 169 12.88 5.27 1.35
CA PRO A 169 12.97 5.52 -0.08
C PRO A 169 12.36 6.87 -0.47
N GLY A 170 11.33 7.36 0.24
CA GLY A 170 10.70 8.65 -0.03
C GLY A 170 11.65 9.81 0.24
N VAL A 171 12.26 9.85 1.44
CA VAL A 171 13.26 10.86 1.80
C VAL A 171 14.46 10.80 0.88
N TRP A 172 14.93 9.61 0.52
CA TRP A 172 16.03 9.45 -0.44
C TRP A 172 15.69 10.06 -1.81
N THR A 173 14.48 9.81 -2.32
CA THR A 173 14.05 10.36 -3.62
C THR A 173 13.95 11.88 -3.56
N VAL A 174 13.44 12.45 -2.45
CA VAL A 174 13.46 13.90 -2.21
C VAL A 174 14.88 14.46 -2.23
N VAL A 175 15.84 13.79 -1.59
CA VAL A 175 17.25 14.23 -1.57
C VAL A 175 17.87 14.20 -2.97
N ILE A 176 17.64 13.13 -3.74
CA ILE A 176 18.14 13.07 -5.13
C ILE A 176 17.53 14.20 -5.95
N ASP A 177 16.23 14.46 -5.79
CA ASP A 177 15.58 15.54 -6.50
C ASP A 177 16.19 16.91 -6.19
N CYS A 178 16.46 17.20 -4.92
CA CYS A 178 17.16 18.41 -4.52
C CYS A 178 18.52 18.53 -5.22
N VAL A 179 19.27 17.44 -5.34
CA VAL A 179 20.55 17.41 -6.06
C VAL A 179 20.35 17.65 -7.56
N GLY A 180 19.34 17.02 -8.18
CA GLY A 180 19.00 17.23 -9.59
C GLY A 180 18.65 18.68 -9.90
N GLN A 181 17.88 19.34 -9.02
CA GLN A 181 17.55 20.76 -9.12
C GLN A 181 18.77 21.67 -8.91
N GLN A 182 19.64 21.39 -7.94
CA GLN A 182 20.88 22.14 -7.74
C GLN A 182 21.82 22.03 -8.94
N GLN A 183 21.83 20.86 -9.58
CA GLN A 183 22.55 20.63 -10.81
C GLN A 183 21.82 21.22 -12.03
N GLY A 184 20.60 21.74 -11.89
CA GLY A 184 19.82 22.28 -13.00
C GLY A 184 19.53 21.25 -14.09
N VAL A 185 19.33 19.98 -13.71
CA VAL A 185 18.86 18.93 -14.63
C VAL A 185 17.37 19.14 -14.94
N TRP A 186 16.61 19.47 -13.91
CA TRP A 186 15.23 19.95 -14.01
C TRP A 186 14.98 21.05 -12.97
N SER A 187 13.87 21.76 -13.11
CA SER A 187 13.49 22.81 -12.18
C SER A 187 11.97 22.91 -12.03
N PHE A 188 11.54 23.41 -10.89
CA PHE A 188 10.13 23.70 -10.61
C PHE A 188 9.94 25.22 -10.56
N PRO A 189 9.31 25.84 -11.56
CA PRO A 189 9.09 27.28 -11.60
C PRO A 189 8.35 27.77 -10.35
N PRO A 190 8.85 28.79 -9.62
CA PRO A 190 8.25 29.23 -8.36
C PRO A 190 6.78 29.64 -8.47
N ARG A 191 6.33 30.07 -9.65
CA ARG A 191 4.93 30.46 -9.91
C ARG A 191 3.93 29.32 -9.68
N TYR A 192 4.37 28.05 -9.75
CA TYR A 192 3.50 26.89 -9.59
C TYR A 192 3.53 26.28 -8.18
N LEU A 193 4.29 26.88 -7.27
CA LEU A 193 4.55 26.36 -5.93
C LEU A 193 3.95 27.29 -4.88
N THR A 194 3.53 26.74 -3.75
CA THR A 194 2.94 27.52 -2.66
C THR A 194 3.94 28.46 -1.96
N GLY A 195 5.24 28.25 -2.17
CA GLY A 195 6.31 29.00 -1.52
C GLY A 195 6.64 28.50 -0.11
N ILE A 196 5.95 27.48 0.40
CA ILE A 196 6.23 26.90 1.72
C ILE A 196 7.52 26.07 1.64
N SER A 197 8.55 26.49 2.37
CA SER A 197 9.84 25.81 2.44
C SER A 197 10.09 25.24 3.84
N THR A 198 10.57 23.99 3.95
CA THR A 198 10.78 23.31 5.24
C THR A 198 12.24 23.29 5.70
N LEU A 199 13.19 23.65 4.83
CA LEU A 199 14.62 23.77 5.17
C LEU A 199 15.13 25.21 5.00
N PRO A 200 16.17 25.63 5.75
CA PRO A 200 16.87 26.90 5.52
C PRO A 200 17.28 27.04 4.04
N ASP A 201 17.29 28.28 3.55
CA ASP A 201 17.67 28.65 2.17
C ASP A 201 16.72 28.17 1.04
N GLY A 202 15.54 27.64 1.36
CA GLY A 202 14.53 27.26 0.35
C GLY A 202 14.88 25.97 -0.42
N LEU A 203 15.83 25.20 0.10
CA LEU A 203 16.33 23.95 -0.48
C LEU A 203 15.24 22.87 -0.62
N LEU A 204 14.33 22.79 0.35
CA LEU A 204 13.22 21.84 0.32
C LEU A 204 11.90 22.59 0.30
N LYS A 205 11.28 22.63 -0.88
CA LYS A 205 9.93 23.15 -1.07
C LYS A 205 8.94 22.03 -0.75
N LEU A 206 7.93 22.33 0.08
CA LEU A 206 6.99 21.34 0.58
C LEU A 206 6.23 20.63 -0.54
N ASP A 207 5.87 21.36 -1.59
CA ASP A 207 5.18 20.87 -2.78
C ASP A 207 5.98 19.74 -3.46
N ILE A 208 7.30 19.93 -3.56
CA ILE A 208 8.23 18.98 -4.19
C ILE A 208 8.47 17.78 -3.29
N ALA A 209 8.62 18.01 -1.97
CA ALA A 209 8.69 16.92 -1.01
C ALA A 209 7.43 16.04 -1.09
N ALA A 210 6.26 16.67 -1.22
CA ALA A 210 4.99 15.98 -1.34
C ALA A 210 4.93 15.09 -2.59
N VAL A 211 5.36 15.57 -3.77
CA VAL A 211 5.45 14.78 -5.02
C VAL A 211 6.10 13.42 -4.78
N TYR A 212 7.29 13.40 -4.18
CA TYR A 212 8.03 12.16 -4.00
C TYR A 212 7.52 11.32 -2.84
N LEU A 213 7.05 11.95 -1.76
CA LEU A 213 6.50 11.22 -0.63
C LEU A 213 5.19 10.50 -1.00
N VAL A 214 4.28 11.15 -1.72
CA VAL A 214 2.98 10.54 -2.07
C VAL A 214 3.09 9.47 -3.15
N SER A 215 3.95 9.68 -4.16
CA SER A 215 4.23 8.68 -5.20
C SER A 215 4.93 7.46 -4.60
N THR A 216 5.94 7.67 -3.74
CA THR A 216 6.59 6.57 -3.03
C THR A 216 5.60 5.81 -2.14
N PHE A 217 4.76 6.52 -1.37
CA PHE A 217 3.76 5.90 -0.51
C PHE A 217 2.79 5.03 -1.31
N SER A 218 2.33 5.48 -2.48
CA SER A 218 1.43 4.71 -3.33
C SER A 218 1.98 3.33 -3.69
N VAL A 219 3.27 3.28 -4.05
CA VAL A 219 3.98 2.04 -4.35
C VAL A 219 4.16 1.19 -3.09
N THR A 220 4.72 1.78 -2.03
CA THR A 220 5.12 1.03 -0.83
C THR A 220 3.91 0.56 -0.03
N ALA A 221 2.84 1.35 0.05
CA ALA A 221 1.61 0.97 0.73
C ALA A 221 0.90 -0.19 0.01
N THR A 222 0.90 -0.21 -1.33
CA THR A 222 0.38 -1.36 -2.09
C THR A 222 1.14 -2.64 -1.74
N GLY A 223 2.48 -2.58 -1.70
CA GLY A 223 3.30 -3.72 -1.30
C GLY A 223 3.08 -4.13 0.15
N ALA A 224 2.95 -3.17 1.07
CA ALA A 224 2.66 -3.44 2.48
C ALA A 224 1.31 -4.18 2.66
N ILE A 225 0.28 -3.80 1.90
CA ILE A 225 -1.02 -4.49 1.91
C ILE A 225 -0.88 -5.94 1.41
N ILE A 226 -0.21 -6.15 0.28
CA ILE A 226 -0.03 -7.49 -0.30
C ILE A 226 0.77 -8.38 0.66
N LEU A 227 1.84 -7.87 1.26
CA LEU A 227 2.68 -8.62 2.19
C LEU A 227 1.92 -8.96 3.49
N ALA A 228 1.22 -7.98 4.07
CA ALA A 228 0.42 -8.19 5.27
C ALA A 228 -0.70 -9.21 5.02
N ALA A 229 -1.43 -9.07 3.90
CA ALA A 229 -2.49 -10.00 3.52
C ALA A 229 -1.95 -11.40 3.22
N SER A 230 -0.80 -11.52 2.57
CA SER A 230 -0.18 -12.83 2.29
C SER A 230 0.20 -13.55 3.58
N SER A 231 0.74 -12.81 4.56
CA SER A 231 1.08 -13.36 5.87
C SER A 231 -0.16 -13.82 6.63
N GLU A 232 -1.20 -12.98 6.69
CA GLU A 232 -2.46 -13.32 7.36
C GLU A 232 -3.14 -14.53 6.69
N PHE A 233 -3.19 -14.54 5.36
CA PHE A 233 -3.78 -15.62 4.59
C PHE A 233 -3.02 -16.94 4.76
N ALA A 234 -1.70 -16.91 4.92
CA ALA A 234 -0.91 -18.10 5.26
C ALA A 234 -1.29 -18.69 6.63
N GLU A 235 -1.52 -17.87 7.64
CA GLU A 235 -1.96 -18.34 8.95
C GLU A 235 -3.39 -18.92 8.91
N VAL A 236 -4.33 -18.23 8.24
CA VAL A 236 -5.69 -18.73 8.04
C VAL A 236 -5.70 -20.09 7.32
N ARG A 237 -4.83 -20.28 6.32
CA ARG A 237 -4.66 -21.57 5.63
C ARG A 237 -4.14 -22.67 6.57
N LYS A 238 -3.17 -22.36 7.44
CA LYS A 238 -2.65 -23.33 8.42
C LYS A 238 -3.71 -23.75 9.43
N GLU A 239 -4.48 -22.80 9.96
CA GLU A 239 -5.58 -23.07 10.89
C GLU A 239 -6.68 -23.91 10.22
N ALA A 240 -7.07 -23.56 8.98
CA ALA A 240 -8.04 -24.32 8.21
C ALA A 240 -7.56 -25.75 7.96
N ALA A 241 -6.29 -25.95 7.60
CA ALA A 241 -5.70 -27.28 7.41
C ALA A 241 -5.67 -28.09 8.72
N ALA A 242 -5.36 -27.45 9.85
CA ALA A 242 -5.38 -28.12 11.16
C ALA A 242 -6.79 -28.54 11.59
N SER A 243 -7.81 -27.74 11.26
CA SER A 243 -9.22 -28.03 11.60
C SER A 243 -9.87 -29.11 10.72
N ARG A 244 -9.37 -29.30 9.49
CA ARG A 244 -9.92 -30.25 8.50
C ARG A 244 -9.06 -31.52 8.47
N SER A 245 -9.25 -32.39 9.47
CA SER A 245 -8.62 -33.71 9.47
C SER A 245 -9.06 -34.53 8.25
N GLY A 246 -8.24 -34.59 7.20
CA GLY A 246 -8.36 -35.54 6.09
C GLY A 246 -8.98 -35.03 4.78
N VAL A 247 -9.31 -33.73 4.64
CA VAL A 247 -9.71 -33.16 3.34
C VAL A 247 -8.51 -32.43 2.72
N PRO A 248 -8.05 -32.79 1.51
CA PRO A 248 -7.00 -32.04 0.83
C PRO A 248 -7.44 -30.59 0.65
N VAL A 249 -6.73 -29.64 1.27
CA VAL A 249 -6.88 -28.23 0.95
C VAL A 249 -6.30 -28.04 -0.45
N GLY A 250 -7.14 -27.65 -1.42
CA GLY A 250 -6.66 -27.36 -2.78
C GLY A 250 -5.55 -26.29 -2.75
N GLU A 251 -4.69 -26.28 -3.77
CA GLU A 251 -3.66 -25.24 -3.88
C GLU A 251 -4.32 -23.86 -4.04
N GLU A 252 -4.15 -23.02 -3.02
CA GLU A 252 -4.64 -21.64 -3.00
C GLU A 252 -3.79 -20.78 -3.94
N THR A 253 -4.46 -19.91 -4.69
CA THR A 253 -3.86 -19.17 -5.80
C THR A 253 -3.74 -17.67 -5.50
N LEU A 254 -3.11 -16.91 -6.41
CA LEU A 254 -3.12 -15.45 -6.36
C LEU A 254 -4.54 -14.87 -6.42
N TRP A 255 -5.47 -15.58 -7.07
CA TRP A 255 -6.87 -15.19 -7.12
C TRP A 255 -7.51 -15.24 -5.73
N ASP A 256 -7.23 -16.30 -4.96
CA ASP A 256 -7.74 -16.45 -3.59
C ASP A 256 -7.16 -15.39 -2.66
N LEU A 257 -5.87 -15.08 -2.79
CA LEU A 257 -5.24 -13.97 -2.08
C LEU A 257 -5.86 -12.62 -2.48
N GLY A 258 -6.13 -12.41 -3.77
CA GLY A 258 -6.82 -11.22 -4.27
C GLY A 258 -8.20 -11.08 -3.64
N LEU A 259 -9.02 -12.13 -3.68
CA LEU A 259 -10.33 -12.16 -3.02
C LEU A 259 -10.20 -11.91 -1.51
N PHE A 260 -9.18 -12.47 -0.84
CA PHE A 260 -8.92 -12.20 0.58
C PHE A 260 -8.66 -10.71 0.86
N ILE A 261 -7.83 -10.05 0.06
CA ILE A 261 -7.57 -8.60 0.14
C ILE A 261 -8.87 -7.81 -0.08
N PHE A 262 -9.62 -8.15 -1.15
CA PHE A 262 -10.87 -7.46 -1.47
C PHE A 262 -11.96 -7.72 -0.44
N TYR A 263 -12.03 -8.91 0.17
CA TYR A 263 -13.00 -9.23 1.22
C TYR A 263 -12.87 -8.28 2.41
N GLY A 264 -11.63 -7.96 2.82
CA GLY A 264 -11.39 -6.99 3.88
C GLY A 264 -11.92 -5.58 3.56
N ALA A 265 -11.99 -5.21 2.28
CA ALA A 265 -12.49 -3.91 1.83
C ALA A 265 -13.99 -3.92 1.47
N ALA A 266 -14.50 -4.93 0.77
CA ALA A 266 -15.86 -4.94 0.25
C ALA A 266 -16.47 -6.34 0.32
N PRO A 267 -16.78 -6.87 1.54
CA PRO A 267 -17.18 -8.25 1.73
C PRO A 267 -18.30 -8.71 0.79
N ARG A 268 -19.37 -7.89 0.69
CA ARG A 268 -20.55 -8.18 -0.15
C ARG A 268 -20.21 -8.27 -1.63
N LEU A 269 -19.34 -7.38 -2.12
CA LEU A 269 -18.93 -7.38 -3.53
C LEU A 269 -18.06 -8.60 -3.81
N THR A 270 -17.10 -8.88 -2.93
CA THR A 270 -16.20 -10.03 -3.05
C THR A 270 -16.96 -11.34 -3.07
N THR A 271 -17.96 -11.54 -2.19
CA THR A 271 -18.79 -12.74 -2.20
C THR A 271 -19.54 -12.90 -3.53
N ARG A 272 -20.11 -11.82 -4.07
CA ARG A 272 -20.80 -11.85 -5.37
C ARG A 272 -19.85 -12.18 -6.53
N VAL A 273 -18.67 -11.55 -6.56
CA VAL A 273 -17.64 -11.84 -7.58
C VAL A 273 -17.20 -13.30 -7.47
N ALA A 274 -16.94 -13.78 -6.26
CA ALA A 274 -16.55 -15.16 -6.03
C ALA A 274 -17.65 -16.16 -6.44
N GLU A 275 -18.93 -15.81 -6.31
CA GLU A 275 -20.06 -16.63 -6.79
C GLU A 275 -20.17 -16.65 -8.31
N LEU A 276 -20.06 -15.49 -8.95
CA LEU A 276 -20.09 -15.37 -10.41
C LEU A 276 -18.93 -16.12 -11.08
N MET A 277 -17.77 -16.16 -10.44
CA MET A 277 -16.57 -16.80 -10.96
C MET A 277 -16.46 -18.30 -10.64
N LYS A 278 -17.38 -18.88 -9.84
CA LYS A 278 -17.42 -20.33 -9.52
C LYS A 278 -17.31 -21.26 -10.75
N PRO A 279 -17.88 -20.95 -11.93
CA PRO A 279 -17.76 -21.84 -13.08
C PRO A 279 -16.37 -21.81 -13.73
N MET A 280 -15.63 -20.72 -13.55
CA MET A 280 -14.33 -20.48 -14.20
C MET A 280 -13.14 -20.84 -13.31
N VAL A 281 -13.33 -20.76 -11.99
CA VAL A 281 -12.33 -21.11 -10.99
C VAL A 281 -12.81 -22.40 -10.34
N GLN A 282 -12.13 -23.53 -10.63
CA GLN A 282 -12.44 -24.82 -10.00
C GLN A 282 -12.57 -24.67 -8.48
N PRO A 283 -13.37 -25.51 -7.80
CA PRO A 283 -13.69 -25.32 -6.39
C PRO A 283 -12.48 -25.66 -5.52
N ALA A 284 -11.49 -24.77 -5.47
CA ALA A 284 -10.56 -24.70 -4.37
C ALA A 284 -11.37 -24.28 -3.14
N SER A 285 -11.22 -25.02 -2.05
CA SER A 285 -11.89 -24.81 -0.79
C SER A 285 -11.39 -23.52 -0.13
N SER A 286 -11.72 -22.37 -0.70
CA SER A 286 -10.95 -21.16 -0.51
C SER A 286 -10.98 -20.72 0.96
N ALA A 287 -9.83 -20.85 1.63
CA ALA A 287 -9.66 -20.64 3.07
C ALA A 287 -10.18 -19.26 3.52
N TRP A 288 -10.18 -18.26 2.63
CA TRP A 288 -10.73 -16.94 2.94
C TRP A 288 -12.22 -16.95 3.30
N ARG A 289 -12.99 -17.98 2.89
CA ARG A 289 -14.40 -18.14 3.25
C ARG A 289 -14.61 -18.57 4.70
N SER A 290 -13.57 -19.04 5.40
CA SER A 290 -13.67 -19.35 6.84
C SER A 290 -13.68 -18.08 7.71
N LEU A 291 -13.32 -16.93 7.15
CA LEU A 291 -13.62 -15.62 7.73
C LEU A 291 -15.13 -15.39 7.61
N SER A 292 -15.89 -15.91 8.60
CA SER A 292 -17.35 -15.85 8.74
C SER A 292 -17.97 -14.55 8.17
N THR A 293 -19.10 -14.72 7.50
CA THR A 293 -19.94 -13.67 6.93
C THR A 293 -20.74 -12.90 7.98
N ASP A 294 -20.62 -13.25 9.27
CA ASP A 294 -21.34 -12.57 10.34
C ASP A 294 -20.45 -11.49 11.00
N PRO A 295 -20.73 -10.18 10.80
CA PRO A 295 -20.01 -9.13 11.51
C PRO A 295 -20.11 -9.25 13.05
N ALA A 296 -21.05 -10.03 13.58
CA ALA A 296 -21.13 -10.36 15.00
C ALA A 296 -20.00 -11.29 15.48
N ASP A 297 -19.54 -12.23 14.64
CA ASP A 297 -18.51 -13.22 15.00
C ASP A 297 -17.10 -12.60 15.07
N VAL A 298 -16.83 -11.60 14.22
CA VAL A 298 -15.54 -10.88 14.20
C VAL A 298 -15.34 -10.05 15.47
N ILE A 299 -16.43 -9.56 16.08
CA ILE A 299 -16.41 -8.83 17.36
C ILE A 299 -16.22 -9.80 18.54
N SER A 300 -16.79 -11.01 18.45
CA SER A 300 -16.66 -12.07 19.47
C SER A 300 -15.22 -12.57 19.64
N LEU A 301 -14.47 -12.73 18.54
CA LEU A 301 -13.06 -13.17 18.55
C LEU A 301 -12.08 -12.11 19.10
N ALA A 302 -12.47 -10.84 19.18
CA ALA A 302 -11.64 -9.74 19.66
C ALA A 302 -11.76 -9.50 21.18
N ALA A 303 -12.67 -10.19 21.87
CA ALA A 303 -12.77 -10.12 23.32
C ALA A 303 -11.81 -11.13 23.96
N PRO A 304 -10.90 -10.72 24.87
CA PRO A 304 -10.13 -11.67 25.64
C PRO A 304 -11.12 -12.51 26.46
N SER A 305 -11.04 -13.83 26.30
CA SER A 305 -11.86 -14.81 27.01
C SER A 305 -11.58 -14.71 28.52
N SER A 306 -12.33 -13.86 29.20
CA SER A 306 -12.39 -13.78 30.66
C SER A 306 -13.20 -14.96 31.24
N GLN A 307 -12.80 -16.19 30.90
CA GLN A 307 -13.30 -17.40 31.55
C GLN A 307 -12.16 -18.39 31.75
N ALA A 308 -11.22 -18.02 32.60
CA ALA A 308 -10.32 -18.96 33.25
C ALA A 308 -10.03 -18.45 34.66
N ALA A 309 -10.82 -18.93 35.63
CA ALA A 309 -10.44 -19.25 37.01
C ALA A 309 -11.66 -19.14 37.92
N LEU A 310 -12.26 -20.28 38.26
CA LEU A 310 -12.84 -20.55 39.57
C LEU A 310 -12.96 -22.09 39.67
N SER A 311 -11.84 -22.74 40.01
CA SER A 311 -11.85 -24.14 40.45
C SER A 311 -12.36 -24.22 41.90
N PRO A 312 -13.14 -25.25 42.28
CA PRO A 312 -13.69 -25.37 43.61
C PRO A 312 -12.63 -25.79 44.63
N SER A 313 -12.63 -25.08 45.76
CA SER A 313 -11.83 -25.32 46.97
C SER A 313 -11.96 -26.76 47.46
N THR A 314 -10.81 -27.44 47.55
CA THR A 314 -10.60 -28.67 48.30
C THR A 314 -10.72 -28.38 49.80
N ARG A 315 -11.74 -28.97 50.45
CA ARG A 315 -11.98 -28.86 51.89
C ARG A 315 -11.10 -29.90 52.61
N VAL A 316 -10.05 -29.44 53.29
CA VAL A 316 -9.24 -30.28 54.19
C VAL A 316 -9.97 -30.41 55.53
N THR A 317 -10.35 -31.62 55.90
CA THR A 317 -10.81 -31.98 57.25
C THR A 317 -9.59 -32.09 58.17
N ALA A 318 -9.54 -31.26 59.21
CA ALA A 318 -8.59 -31.40 60.30
C ALA A 318 -9.12 -32.46 61.28
N ASP A 319 -8.30 -33.48 61.49
CA ASP A 319 -8.52 -34.56 62.45
C ASP A 319 -8.05 -34.13 63.85
N LYS A 320 -8.67 -34.72 64.87
CA LYS A 320 -8.52 -34.38 66.29
C LYS A 320 -7.21 -34.94 66.86
N GLY A 321 -6.53 -34.13 67.66
CA GLY A 321 -5.46 -34.49 68.59
C GLY A 321 -5.32 -33.42 69.64
#